data_AF-A0ABC8M9W7-F1
#
_entry.id   AF-A0ABC8M9W7-F1
#
_cell.length_a   1.000
_cell.length_b   1.000
_cell.length_c   1.000
_cell.angle_alpha   90.00
_cell.angle_beta   90.00
_cell.angle_gamma   90.00
#
_symmetry.space_group_name_H-M   'P 1'
#
loop_
_entity.id
_entity.type
_entity.pdbx_description
1 polymer ?
#
loop_
_entity_poly.entity_id
_entity_poly.type
_entity_poly.pdbx_seq_one_letter_code
_entity_poly.pdbx_strand_id
1 'polypeptide(L)'
;MRLWLFLLCFRHTQTAFRMSEVAEPYIRRRAIRHLEKGRVVIFAAGTGKNPLFTTDTAAALRCAEINAEVVLKATNVDGVFDDDPN
;
A
#
# COMPACT_ATOMS: atom_id res chain seq x y z
N MET A 1 -7.76 -7.45 -17.02
CA MET A 1 -6.93 -6.34 -16.49
C MET A 1 -7.86 -5.38 -15.77
N ARG A 2 -7.81 -5.32 -14.44
CA ARG A 2 -8.75 -4.55 -13.64
C ARG A 2 -8.06 -3.28 -13.16
N LEU A 3 -8.15 -2.24 -14.00
CA LEU A 3 -7.84 -0.87 -13.62
C LEU A 3 -8.71 -0.51 -12.42
N TRP A 4 -8.09 -0.15 -11.29
CA TRP A 4 -8.80 0.31 -10.12
C TRP A 4 -8.25 1.67 -9.71
N LEU A 5 -8.77 2.72 -10.34
CA LEU A 5 -8.72 4.07 -9.79
C LEU A 5 -10.02 4.78 -10.14
N PHE A 6 -10.99 4.77 -9.22
CA PHE A 6 -11.52 5.97 -8.57
C PHE A 6 -12.86 5.70 -7.84
N LEU A 7 -12.97 6.36 -6.68
CA LEU A 7 -14.15 6.79 -5.91
C LEU A 7 -15.28 5.77 -5.60
N LEU A 8 -15.69 5.74 -4.33
CA LEU A 8 -16.68 4.88 -3.67
C LEU A 8 -16.15 3.51 -3.22
N CYS A 9 -15.47 3.43 -2.08
CA CYS A 9 -15.28 2.14 -1.42
C CYS A 9 -15.06 2.28 0.08
N PHE A 10 -15.71 1.43 0.88
CA PHE A 10 -15.50 1.27 2.32
C PHE A 10 -14.00 1.22 2.68
N ARG A 11 -13.42 2.35 3.11
CA ARG A 11 -11.98 2.44 3.43
C ARG A 11 -11.69 1.85 4.80
N HIS A 12 -10.83 0.83 4.83
CA HIS A 12 -10.17 0.42 6.08
C HIS A 12 -8.70 0.80 5.99
N THR A 13 -8.29 1.72 6.87
CA THR A 13 -6.89 2.14 7.03
C THR A 13 -6.20 1.17 7.98
N GLN A 14 -5.14 0.52 7.53
CA GLN A 14 -4.31 -0.35 8.35
C GLN A 14 -2.97 0.33 8.61
N THR A 15 -2.63 0.53 9.88
CA THR A 15 -1.37 1.15 10.31
C THR A 15 -0.38 0.13 10.83
N ALA A 16 0.90 0.33 10.52
CA ALA A 16 1.97 -0.47 11.12
C ALA A 16 2.17 -0.21 12.62
N PHE A 17 1.78 0.97 13.10
CA PHE A 17 1.69 1.31 14.53
C PHE A 17 0.26 1.14 15.04
N ARG A 18 0.09 0.70 16.29
CA ARG A 18 -1.25 0.55 16.88
C ARG A 18 -1.80 1.94 17.27
N MET A 19 -2.73 2.46 16.47
CA MET A 19 -3.46 3.70 16.75
C MET A 19 -4.96 3.42 16.76
N SER A 20 -5.44 2.80 17.84
CA SER A 20 -6.79 2.24 17.96
C SER A 20 -7.92 3.23 17.63
N GLU A 21 -7.69 4.53 17.85
CA GLU A 21 -8.66 5.61 17.63
C GLU A 21 -8.74 6.06 16.17
N VAL A 22 -7.72 5.80 15.36
CA VAL A 22 -7.57 6.36 13.99
C VAL A 22 -7.49 5.29 12.92
N ALA A 23 -6.88 4.14 13.20
CA ALA A 23 -6.67 3.08 12.23
C ALA A 23 -6.50 1.71 12.89
N GLU A 24 -6.90 0.66 12.17
CA GLU A 24 -6.69 -0.70 12.64
C GLU A 24 -5.21 -1.08 12.53
N PRO A 25 -4.64 -1.84 13.48
CA PRO A 25 -3.32 -2.40 13.30
C PRO A 25 -3.28 -3.32 12.08
N TYR A 26 -2.19 -3.29 11.32
CA TYR A 26 -1.99 -4.17 10.18
C TYR A 26 -2.05 -5.65 10.61
N ILE A 27 -3.04 -6.36 10.06
CA ILE A 27 -3.22 -7.81 10.23
C ILE A 27 -3.35 -8.40 8.83
N ARG A 28 -2.32 -9.13 8.40
CA ARG A 28 -2.22 -9.75 7.07
C ARG A 28 -3.51 -10.47 6.65
N ARG A 29 -4.04 -11.36 7.49
CA ARG A 29 -5.28 -12.11 7.20
C ARG A 29 -6.50 -11.20 6.98
N ARG A 30 -6.61 -10.08 7.70
CA ARG A 30 -7.70 -9.12 7.49
C ARG A 30 -7.51 -8.38 6.17
N ALA A 31 -6.30 -7.90 5.89
CA ALA A 31 -5.99 -7.23 4.63
C ALA A 31 -6.36 -8.11 3.43
N ILE A 32 -5.94 -9.38 3.42
CA ILE A 32 -6.28 -10.35 2.37
C ILE A 32 -7.80 -10.51 2.26
N ARG A 33 -8.52 -10.69 3.37
CA ARG A 33 -9.99 -10.80 3.35
C ARG A 33 -10.70 -9.56 2.80
N HIS A 34 -10.16 -8.37 3.06
CA HIS A 34 -10.69 -7.13 2.49
C HIS A 34 -10.45 -7.09 0.97
N LEU A 35 -9.26 -7.50 0.52
CA LEU A 35 -8.91 -7.60 -0.90
C LEU A 35 -9.76 -8.66 -1.64
N GLU A 36 -9.97 -9.84 -1.05
CA GLU A 36 -10.86 -10.89 -1.58
C GLU A 36 -12.31 -10.42 -1.76
N LYS A 37 -12.77 -9.51 -0.89
CA LYS A 37 -14.10 -8.87 -0.98
C LYS A 37 -14.14 -7.71 -1.98
N GLY A 38 -13.04 -7.42 -2.68
CA GLY A 38 -12.92 -6.30 -3.62
C GLY A 38 -12.89 -4.93 -2.93
N ARG A 39 -12.47 -4.85 -1.66
CA ARG A 39 -12.35 -3.59 -0.92
C ARG A 39 -10.94 -3.04 -1.04
N VAL A 40 -10.83 -1.71 -1.03
CA VAL A 40 -9.55 -1.01 -1.00
C VAL A 40 -8.98 -1.03 0.42
N VAL A 41 -7.72 -1.43 0.55
CA VAL A 41 -6.95 -1.41 1.81
C VAL A 41 -5.85 -0.37 1.68
N ILE A 42 -5.77 0.57 2.63
CA ILE A 42 -4.72 1.58 2.67
C ILE A 42 -3.73 1.20 3.77
N PHE A 43 -2.47 0.99 3.39
CA PHE A 43 -1.38 0.75 4.34
C PHE A 43 -0.73 2.08 4.73
N ALA A 44 -0.87 2.45 5.99
CA ALA A 44 -0.31 3.67 6.56
C ALA A 44 0.86 3.35 7.52
N ALA A 45 1.75 4.32 7.72
CA ALA A 45 2.96 4.21 8.56
C ALA A 45 4.01 3.17 8.09
N GLY A 46 4.00 2.77 6.82
CA GLY A 46 5.02 1.91 6.22
C GLY A 46 5.19 0.57 6.94
N THR A 47 6.42 0.29 7.41
CA THR A 47 6.77 -0.89 8.22
C THR A 47 6.70 -0.62 9.73
N GLY A 48 6.48 0.64 10.14
CA GLY A 48 6.24 1.09 11.52
C GLY A 48 7.45 1.04 12.47
N LYS A 49 8.37 0.08 12.32
CA LYS A 49 9.48 -0.16 13.25
C LYS A 49 10.85 0.33 12.76
N ASN A 50 11.03 0.53 11.46
CA ASN A 50 12.34 0.86 10.90
C ASN A 50 12.32 2.24 10.23
N PRO A 51 12.88 3.30 10.86
CA PRO A 51 12.90 4.65 10.30
C PRO A 51 13.79 4.77 9.05
N LEU A 52 14.58 3.74 8.74
CA LEU A 52 15.45 3.68 7.56
C LEU A 52 14.76 3.13 6.31
N PHE A 53 13.50 2.71 6.40
CA PHE A 53 12.75 2.21 5.25
C PHE A 53 12.10 3.36 4.49
N THR A 54 12.45 3.49 3.20
CA THR A 54 11.74 4.37 2.27
C THR A 54 10.33 3.81 1.99
N THR A 55 9.43 4.67 1.53
CA THR A 55 8.07 4.28 1.15
C THR A 55 8.07 3.21 0.06
N ASP A 56 9.03 3.24 -0.86
CA ASP A 56 9.19 2.25 -1.92
C ASP A 56 9.50 0.85 -1.36
N THR A 57 10.44 0.75 -0.41
CA THR A 57 10.78 -0.53 0.23
C THR A 57 9.63 -1.05 1.10
N ALA A 58 8.91 -0.16 1.78
CA ALA A 58 7.72 -0.52 2.54
C ALA A 58 6.59 -1.04 1.62
N ALA A 59 6.37 -0.40 0.47
CA ALA A 59 5.40 -0.84 -0.52
C ALA A 59 5.77 -2.23 -1.09
N ALA A 60 7.03 -2.46 -1.43
CA ALA A 60 7.52 -3.76 -1.90
C ALA A 60 7.29 -4.87 -0.85
N LEU A 61 7.61 -4.61 0.42
CA LEU A 61 7.37 -5.57 1.51
C LEU A 61 5.87 -5.89 1.65
N ARG A 62 5.00 -4.87 1.65
CA ARG A 62 3.55 -5.09 1.76
C ARG A 62 2.99 -5.86 0.58
N CYS A 63 3.47 -5.59 -0.63
CA CYS A 63 3.08 -6.32 -1.83
C CYS A 63 3.49 -7.79 -1.75
N ALA A 64 4.72 -8.07 -1.29
CA ALA A 64 5.18 -9.44 -1.05
C ALA A 64 4.34 -10.16 0.02
N GLU A 65 3.96 -9.48 1.10
CA GLU A 65 3.13 -10.08 2.16
C GLU A 65 1.72 -10.44 1.68
N ILE A 66 1.09 -9.60 0.85
CA ILE A 66 -0.26 -9.85 0.32
C ILE A 66 -0.25 -10.67 -0.97
N ASN A 67 0.92 -11.12 -1.45
CA ASN A 67 1.10 -11.80 -2.73
C ASN A 67 0.51 -11.01 -3.92
N ALA A 68 0.73 -9.70 -3.97
CA ALA A 68 0.34 -8.88 -5.11
C ALA A 68 1.21 -9.21 -6.32
N GLU A 69 0.60 -9.26 -7.51
CA GLU A 69 1.30 -9.58 -8.77
C GLU A 69 2.21 -8.44 -9.24
N VAL A 70 1.81 -7.19 -9.02
CA VAL A 70 2.50 -5.99 -9.51
C VAL A 70 2.45 -4.89 -8.46
N VAL A 71 3.55 -4.13 -8.36
CA VAL A 71 3.63 -2.89 -7.60
C VAL A 71 3.58 -1.71 -8.56
N LEU A 72 2.60 -0.83 -8.40
CA LEU A 72 2.49 0.39 -9.19
C LEU A 72 3.04 1.57 -8.37
N LYS A 73 4.19 2.09 -8.79
CA LYS A 73 4.77 3.31 -8.21
C LYS A 73 4.22 4.52 -8.96
N ALA A 74 3.45 5.35 -8.27
CA ALA A 74 3.01 6.63 -8.81
C ALA A 74 4.19 7.61 -8.79
N THR A 75 4.54 8.16 -9.95
CA THR A 75 5.60 9.16 -10.14
C THR A 75 5.04 10.39 -10.84
N ASN A 76 5.73 11.54 -10.70
CA ASN A 76 5.39 12.78 -11.42
C ASN A 76 5.95 12.80 -12.86
N VAL A 77 6.66 11.74 -13.25
CA VAL A 77 7.19 11.53 -14.60
C VAL A 77 6.51 10.30 -15.21
N ASP A 78 6.40 10.29 -16.54
CA ASP A 78 5.61 9.28 -17.28
C ASP A 78 6.22 7.86 -17.25
N GLY A 79 7.47 7.71 -16.81
CA GLY A 79 8.15 6.42 -16.81
C GLY A 79 9.56 6.46 -16.24
N VAL A 80 10.33 5.44 -16.57
CA VAL A 80 11.75 5.35 -16.26
C VAL A 80 12.53 5.92 -17.43
N PHE A 81 13.40 6.89 -17.15
CA PHE A 81 14.25 7.57 -18.14
C PHE A 81 15.73 7.30 -17.82
N ASP A 82 16.58 7.36 -18.84
CA ASP A 82 18.02 7.13 -18.69
C ASP A 82 18.73 8.28 -17.94
N ASP A 83 18.22 9.50 -18.08
CA ASP A 83 18.66 10.71 -17.37
C ASP A 83 17.45 11.44 -16.76
N ASP A 84 17.71 12.34 -15.79
CA ASP A 84 16.66 13.19 -15.21
C ASP A 84 15.99 14.00 -16.32
N PRO A 85 14.67 13.87 -16.53
CA PRO A 85 13.97 14.60 -17.58
C PRO A 85 13.81 16.10 -17.30
N ASN A 86 14.33 16.61 -16.18
CA ASN A 86 14.26 18.02 -15.76
C ASN A 86 15.60 18.76 -15.89
#